data_AF-A0AAV7DIT9-F1
#
_entry.id   AF-A0AAV7DIT9-F1
#
_cell.length_a   1.000
_cell.length_b   1.000
_cell.length_c   1.000
_cell.angle_alpha   90.00
_cell.angle_beta   90.00
_cell.angle_gamma   90.00
#
_symmetry.space_group_name_H-M   'P 1'
#
loop_
_entity.id
_entity.type
_entity.pdbx_description
1 polymer ?
#
loop_
_entity_poly.entity_id
_entity_poly.type
_entity_poly.pdbx_seq_one_letter_code
_entity_poly.pdbx_strand_id
1 'polypeptide(L)'
;MELENKFRENTNFKSDLNIYQKEEKLKNDVLNTLRKNTYHWQPLSYTDQLGLVYLAARFDGGFAAVSRALQEIYQRVPDFNPQTLMDFGSGVGSVSWAAHGIWGNKLKEYMCIDSSSSMNTLSELVLRGGSDKGEMHISGIHFRQFLPVSPKVQFDLVVSAYSLNELPNFAEREKIIQTLWRKTGGFLVLVENGTREGYQLLMEARDIVLKGGDKEVWDHRPAYVFAPCPHQLECPKLAGRLPLPCNFMQKYQPLRFSWNPSVAWEKFSYMIFSRGPVGDNDSQWPRVIGPVLCRPRHVHCKMCCSDGKLHHDIITAKRHGKDLYRCARNSEWGDRLPAMISSSCPDKTQFDEKESSS
;
A
#
# COMPACT_ATOMS: atom_id res chain seq x y z
N MET A 1 0.30 37.95 18.91
CA MET A 1 0.30 39.42 18.75
C MET A 1 -0.18 39.90 17.38
N GLU A 2 0.52 39.68 16.26
CA GLU A 2 0.08 40.23 14.95
C GLU A 2 -1.22 39.58 14.40
N LEU A 3 -1.41 38.28 14.65
CA LEU A 3 -2.63 37.55 14.26
C LEU A 3 -3.85 37.91 15.13
N GLU A 4 -3.64 38.21 16.41
CA GLU A 4 -4.73 38.58 17.34
C GLU A 4 -5.32 39.95 17.01
N ASN A 5 -4.47 40.89 16.54
CA ASN A 5 -4.92 42.23 16.20
C ASN A 5 -5.78 42.25 14.92
N LYS A 6 -5.49 41.38 13.94
CA LYS A 6 -6.30 41.26 12.71
C LYS A 6 -7.74 40.75 12.95
N PHE A 7 -7.99 40.02 14.03
CA PHE A 7 -9.32 39.49 14.34
C PHE A 7 -10.19 40.45 15.16
N ARG A 8 -9.60 41.48 15.80
CA ARG A 8 -10.32 42.42 16.67
C ARG A 8 -11.08 43.53 15.92
N GLU A 9 -10.74 43.81 14.68
CA GLU A 9 -11.31 44.97 13.95
C GLU A 9 -12.73 44.75 13.39
N ASN A 10 -13.32 43.55 13.51
CA ASN A 10 -14.54 43.21 12.76
C ASN A 10 -15.82 43.01 13.60
N THR A 11 -15.89 43.46 14.85
CA THR A 11 -17.12 43.27 15.65
C THR A 11 -17.43 44.45 16.57
N ASN A 12 -18.40 45.28 16.18
CA ASN A 12 -19.05 46.22 17.07
C ASN A 12 -20.31 45.58 17.71
N PHE A 13 -20.28 45.47 19.04
CA PHE A 13 -21.35 45.37 20.06
C PHE A 13 -22.58 44.44 19.87
N LYS A 14 -22.64 43.37 20.70
CA LYS A 14 -23.82 42.98 21.54
C LYS A 14 -23.55 41.73 22.42
N SER A 15 -23.84 41.90 23.72
CA SER A 15 -24.01 40.95 24.85
C SER A 15 -22.82 40.09 25.32
N ASP A 16 -22.53 40.13 26.62
CA ASP A 16 -21.42 39.43 27.28
C ASP A 16 -21.49 37.89 27.19
N LEU A 17 -22.68 37.31 26.94
CA LEU A 17 -22.83 35.87 26.65
C LEU A 17 -22.18 35.46 25.31
N ASN A 18 -22.13 36.40 24.36
CA ASN A 18 -21.60 36.22 23.00
C ASN A 18 -20.07 36.33 22.97
N ILE A 19 -19.46 36.97 23.98
CA ILE A 19 -18.01 37.11 24.10
C ILE A 19 -17.39 35.77 24.51
N TYR A 20 -17.93 35.12 25.54
CA TYR A 20 -17.45 33.79 25.97
C TYR A 20 -17.56 32.75 24.85
N GLN A 21 -18.68 32.72 24.12
CA GLN A 21 -18.86 31.80 23.00
C GLN A 21 -17.91 32.10 21.83
N LYS A 22 -17.61 33.37 21.57
CA LYS A 22 -16.63 33.79 20.55
C LYS A 22 -15.19 33.48 20.97
N GLU A 23 -14.85 33.67 22.24
CA GLU A 23 -13.53 33.32 22.79
C GLU A 23 -13.32 31.80 22.76
N GLU A 24 -14.33 31.01 23.09
CA GLU A 24 -14.27 29.55 23.01
C GLU A 24 -14.13 29.08 21.57
N LYS A 25 -14.87 29.69 20.64
CA LYS A 25 -14.74 29.42 19.20
C LYS A 25 -13.35 29.79 18.68
N LEU A 26 -12.85 30.98 19.02
CA LEU A 26 -11.51 31.43 18.63
C LEU A 26 -10.43 30.52 19.22
N LYS A 27 -10.56 30.12 20.48
CA LYS A 27 -9.66 29.16 21.13
C LYS A 27 -9.68 27.82 20.41
N ASN A 28 -10.86 27.31 20.04
CA ASN A 28 -10.99 26.07 19.27
C ASN A 28 -10.39 26.20 17.87
N ASP A 29 -10.58 27.33 17.18
CA ASP A 29 -10.01 27.58 15.85
C ASP A 29 -8.48 27.71 15.90
N VAL A 30 -7.94 28.40 16.91
CA VAL A 30 -6.50 28.49 17.18
C VAL A 30 -5.94 27.13 17.54
N LEU A 31 -6.57 26.37 18.44
CA LEU A 31 -6.13 25.01 18.81
C LEU A 31 -6.20 24.05 17.62
N ASN A 32 -7.21 24.16 16.75
CA ASN A 32 -7.31 23.37 15.53
C ASN A 32 -6.22 23.75 14.52
N THR A 33 -5.91 25.04 14.40
CA THR A 33 -4.84 25.53 13.52
C THR A 33 -3.47 25.11 14.04
N LEU A 34 -3.24 25.21 15.36
CA LEU A 34 -2.05 24.69 16.02
C LEU A 34 -1.96 23.18 15.84
N ARG A 35 -3.01 22.39 16.14
CA ARG A 35 -2.97 20.92 15.90
C ARG A 35 -2.64 20.55 14.45
N LYS A 36 -3.06 21.37 13.48
CA LYS A 36 -2.72 21.18 12.06
C LYS A 36 -1.28 21.58 11.71
N ASN A 37 -0.70 22.54 12.42
CA ASN A 37 0.58 23.16 12.06
C ASN A 37 1.75 22.82 13.00
N THR A 38 1.48 22.57 14.28
CA THR A 38 2.38 22.02 15.30
C THR A 38 2.13 20.52 15.43
N TYR A 39 2.47 19.79 14.36
CA TYR A 39 2.53 18.33 14.41
C TYR A 39 3.65 17.91 15.37
N HIS A 40 3.28 17.53 16.59
CA HIS A 40 4.20 16.92 17.55
C HIS A 40 4.35 15.45 17.16
N TRP A 41 5.12 15.18 16.12
CA TRP A 41 5.55 13.81 15.85
C TRP A 41 6.31 13.33 17.08
N GLN A 42 5.83 12.23 17.66
CA GLN A 42 6.53 11.50 18.71
C GLN A 42 6.69 10.06 18.25
N PRO A 43 7.88 9.47 18.42
CA PRO A 43 8.08 8.07 18.11
C PRO A 43 7.13 7.23 18.96
N LEU A 44 6.38 6.34 18.33
CA LEU A 44 5.56 5.39 19.05
C LEU A 44 6.47 4.30 19.63
N SER A 45 6.59 4.26 20.95
CA SER A 45 7.38 3.23 21.64
C SER A 45 6.50 2.05 22.02
N TYR A 46 6.69 0.93 21.34
CA TYR A 46 5.93 -0.29 21.59
C TYR A 46 6.44 -1.03 22.84
N THR A 47 5.70 -0.88 23.93
CA THR A 47 5.84 -1.66 25.16
C THR A 47 5.10 -3.00 25.05
N ASP A 48 5.29 -3.91 26.01
CA ASP A 48 4.58 -5.19 26.06
C ASP A 48 3.04 -5.01 25.96
N GLN A 49 2.50 -4.05 26.72
CA GLN A 49 1.07 -3.76 26.72
C GLN A 49 0.60 -3.19 25.37
N LEU A 50 1.33 -2.23 24.81
CA LEU A 50 0.95 -1.63 23.52
C LEU A 50 1.11 -2.63 22.37
N GLY A 51 2.08 -3.55 22.45
CA GLY A 51 2.25 -4.66 21.52
C GLY A 51 1.04 -5.59 21.51
N LEU A 52 0.48 -5.94 22.67
CA LEU A 52 -0.75 -6.73 22.75
C LEU A 52 -1.95 -6.01 22.15
N VAL A 53 -2.08 -4.69 22.39
CA VAL A 53 -3.14 -3.88 21.78
C VAL A 53 -2.98 -3.85 20.26
N TYR A 54 -1.75 -3.67 19.77
CA TYR A 54 -1.45 -3.70 18.34
C TYR A 54 -1.78 -5.05 17.71
N LEU A 55 -1.36 -6.16 18.34
CA LEU A 55 -1.69 -7.52 17.92
C LEU A 55 -3.21 -7.68 17.78
N ALA A 56 -3.96 -7.33 18.81
CA ALA A 56 -5.41 -7.50 18.84
C ALA A 56 -6.16 -6.63 17.81
N ALA A 57 -5.61 -5.46 17.48
CA ALA A 57 -6.26 -4.47 16.62
C ALA A 57 -5.83 -4.52 15.14
N ARG A 58 -4.63 -5.00 14.83
CA ARG A 58 -4.01 -4.82 13.50
C ARG A 58 -3.42 -6.10 12.88
N PHE A 59 -3.23 -7.18 13.64
CA PHE A 59 -2.55 -8.37 13.12
C PHE A 59 -3.27 -9.02 11.94
N ASP A 60 -4.58 -9.25 12.07
CA ASP A 60 -5.42 -9.90 11.06
C ASP A 60 -5.58 -9.05 9.78
N GLY A 61 -5.81 -7.75 9.93
CA GLY A 61 -5.82 -6.80 8.82
C GLY A 61 -4.47 -6.74 8.11
N GLY A 62 -3.38 -6.61 8.86
CA GLY A 62 -2.02 -6.60 8.33
C GLY A 62 -1.67 -7.89 7.59
N PHE A 63 -2.01 -9.05 8.17
CA PHE A 63 -1.87 -10.35 7.52
C PHE A 63 -2.65 -10.42 6.20
N ALA A 64 -3.88 -9.92 6.17
CA ALA A 64 -4.73 -9.94 4.98
C ALA A 64 -4.15 -9.07 3.85
N ALA A 65 -3.73 -7.83 4.15
CA ALA A 65 -3.12 -6.94 3.17
C ALA A 65 -1.81 -7.48 2.61
N VAL A 66 -0.92 -7.98 3.47
CA VAL A 66 0.36 -8.56 3.04
C VAL A 66 0.11 -9.81 2.19
N SER A 67 -0.79 -10.70 2.62
CA SER A 67 -1.16 -11.88 1.82
C SER A 67 -1.66 -11.47 0.43
N ARG A 68 -2.52 -10.44 0.34
CA ARG A 68 -3.02 -9.94 -0.94
C ARG A 68 -1.92 -9.36 -1.85
N ALA A 69 -0.93 -8.68 -1.27
CA ALA A 69 0.22 -8.17 -2.02
C ALA A 69 1.15 -9.29 -2.48
N LEU A 70 1.50 -10.23 -1.61
CA LEU A 70 2.38 -11.37 -1.93
C LEU A 70 1.73 -12.33 -2.96
N GLN A 71 0.40 -12.47 -2.93
CA GLN A 71 -0.33 -13.25 -3.92
C GLN A 71 -0.15 -12.73 -5.36
N GLU A 72 0.10 -11.43 -5.56
CA GLU A 72 0.42 -10.90 -6.90
C GLU A 72 1.69 -11.53 -7.46
N ILE A 73 2.72 -11.69 -6.63
CA ILE A 73 3.98 -12.33 -7.05
C ILE A 73 3.72 -13.80 -7.34
N TYR A 74 3.07 -14.51 -6.41
CA TYR A 74 2.82 -15.94 -6.54
C TYR A 74 2.00 -16.30 -7.79
N GLN A 75 0.98 -15.51 -8.13
CA GLN A 75 0.13 -15.77 -9.30
C GLN A 75 0.82 -15.45 -10.63
N ARG A 76 1.67 -14.42 -10.66
CA ARG A 76 2.30 -13.92 -11.90
C ARG A 76 3.66 -14.55 -12.18
N VAL A 77 4.35 -14.99 -11.13
CA VAL A 77 5.66 -15.65 -11.22
C VAL A 77 5.60 -16.96 -10.42
N PRO A 78 4.89 -17.98 -10.91
CA PRO A 78 4.68 -19.23 -10.18
C PRO A 78 5.99 -19.99 -9.88
N ASP A 79 7.04 -19.73 -10.67
CA ASP A 79 8.37 -20.31 -10.49
C ASP A 79 9.19 -19.58 -9.41
N PHE A 80 8.72 -18.42 -8.91
CA PHE A 80 9.40 -17.71 -7.84
C PHE A 80 9.33 -18.50 -6.53
N ASN A 81 10.49 -18.97 -6.10
CA ASN A 81 10.65 -19.87 -4.97
C ASN A 81 11.64 -19.28 -3.94
N PRO A 82 11.24 -18.22 -3.20
CA PRO A 82 12.13 -17.56 -2.27
C PRO A 82 12.55 -18.51 -1.15
N GLN A 83 13.84 -18.53 -0.83
CA GLN A 83 14.40 -19.27 0.30
C GLN A 83 14.65 -18.37 1.50
N THR A 84 14.91 -17.09 1.25
CA THR A 84 15.26 -16.10 2.28
C THR A 84 14.30 -14.92 2.26
N LEU A 85 13.82 -14.52 3.44
CA LEU A 85 12.93 -13.38 3.63
C LEU A 85 13.53 -12.41 4.66
N MET A 86 13.51 -11.11 4.36
CA MET A 86 13.77 -10.05 5.35
C MET A 86 12.51 -9.22 5.55
N ASP A 87 12.08 -9.08 6.79
CA ASP A 87 10.89 -8.32 7.20
C ASP A 87 11.33 -7.12 8.05
N PHE A 88 11.24 -5.92 7.50
CA PHE A 88 11.59 -4.68 8.17
C PHE A 88 10.37 -4.05 8.86
N GLY A 89 10.53 -3.73 10.14
CA GLY A 89 9.41 -3.34 11.00
C GLY A 89 8.45 -4.51 11.20
N SER A 90 9.00 -5.69 11.50
CA SER A 90 8.26 -6.96 11.50
C SER A 90 7.11 -7.02 12.53
N GLY A 91 7.15 -6.16 13.54
CA GLY A 91 6.14 -6.07 14.60
C GLY A 91 5.83 -7.43 15.19
N VAL A 92 4.54 -7.79 15.15
CA VAL A 92 4.01 -9.06 15.66
C VAL A 92 4.00 -10.20 14.64
N GLY A 93 4.73 -10.06 13.52
CA GLY A 93 5.04 -11.16 12.60
C GLY A 93 3.98 -11.48 11.53
N SER A 94 3.11 -10.53 11.18
CA SER A 94 2.04 -10.74 10.17
C SER A 94 2.60 -11.17 8.80
N VAL A 95 3.75 -10.62 8.39
CA VAL A 95 4.44 -10.96 7.14
C VAL A 95 4.94 -12.40 7.16
N SER A 96 5.52 -12.86 8.28
CA SER A 96 6.03 -14.23 8.41
C SER A 96 4.92 -15.26 8.19
N TRP A 97 3.76 -15.05 8.82
CA TRP A 97 2.58 -15.89 8.62
C TRP A 97 2.04 -15.83 7.19
N ALA A 98 1.92 -14.64 6.60
CA ALA A 98 1.43 -14.47 5.23
C ALA A 98 2.35 -15.15 4.21
N ALA A 99 3.66 -14.94 4.32
CA ALA A 99 4.65 -15.54 3.42
C ALA A 99 4.73 -17.06 3.59
N HIS A 100 4.70 -17.57 4.82
CA HIS A 100 4.65 -19.00 5.07
C HIS A 100 3.37 -19.64 4.53
N GLY A 101 2.23 -18.96 4.59
CA GLY A 101 0.98 -19.45 3.98
C GLY A 101 1.06 -19.64 2.46
N ILE A 102 1.90 -18.87 1.76
CA ILE A 102 2.06 -18.90 0.30
C ILE A 102 3.16 -19.87 -0.14
N TRP A 103 4.35 -19.77 0.46
CA TRP A 103 5.53 -20.55 0.04
C TRP A 103 5.86 -21.72 0.97
N GLY A 104 5.29 -21.78 2.16
CA GLY A 104 5.48 -22.87 3.13
C GLY A 104 6.96 -23.16 3.39
N ASN A 105 7.31 -24.44 3.36
CA ASN A 105 8.66 -24.94 3.62
C ASN A 105 9.70 -24.55 2.57
N LYS A 106 9.32 -23.85 1.50
CA LYS A 106 10.27 -23.34 0.50
C LYS A 106 11.11 -22.20 1.08
N LEU A 107 10.48 -21.35 1.90
CA LEU A 107 11.17 -20.37 2.74
C LEU A 107 11.89 -21.10 3.87
N LYS A 108 13.20 -20.88 3.97
CA LYS A 108 14.08 -21.54 4.93
C LYS A 108 14.52 -20.60 6.04
N GLU A 109 14.70 -19.32 5.71
CA GLU A 109 15.18 -18.31 6.63
C GLU A 109 14.30 -17.07 6.57
N TYR A 110 13.89 -16.60 7.75
CA TYR A 110 13.17 -15.36 7.95
C TYR A 110 13.98 -14.48 8.90
N MET A 111 14.36 -13.29 8.44
CA MET A 111 15.01 -12.28 9.25
C MET A 111 14.01 -11.17 9.58
N CYS A 112 13.45 -11.23 10.78
CA CYS A 112 12.48 -10.29 11.31
C CYS A 112 13.20 -9.18 12.08
N ILE A 113 13.02 -7.94 11.62
CA ILE A 113 13.73 -6.77 12.14
C ILE A 113 12.72 -5.79 12.71
N ASP A 114 12.71 -5.63 14.03
CA ASP A 114 11.90 -4.62 14.71
C ASP A 114 12.69 -3.97 15.83
N SER A 115 12.66 -2.64 15.88
CA SER A 115 13.39 -1.88 16.90
C SER A 115 12.90 -2.16 18.33
N SER A 116 11.63 -2.54 18.49
CA SER A 116 11.04 -2.91 19.78
C SER A 116 11.35 -4.36 20.12
N SER A 117 12.07 -4.57 21.23
CA SER A 117 12.25 -5.90 21.81
C SER A 117 10.91 -6.52 22.24
N SER A 118 9.97 -5.71 22.73
CA SER A 118 8.64 -6.16 23.16
C SER A 118 7.86 -6.79 21.99
N MET A 119 7.92 -6.16 20.81
CA MET A 119 7.28 -6.69 19.59
C MET A 119 7.90 -8.02 19.17
N ASN A 120 9.24 -8.10 19.17
CA ASN A 120 9.95 -9.34 18.83
C ASN A 120 9.57 -10.48 19.78
N THR A 121 9.57 -10.24 21.10
CA THR A 121 9.16 -11.23 22.11
C THR A 121 7.71 -11.67 21.90
N LEU A 122 6.79 -10.74 21.63
CA LEU A 122 5.39 -11.06 21.38
C LEU A 122 5.21 -11.87 20.09
N SER A 123 5.92 -11.52 19.02
CA SER A 123 5.93 -12.25 17.75
C SER A 123 6.41 -13.69 17.95
N GLU A 124 7.50 -13.88 18.68
CA GLU A 124 8.01 -15.20 19.05
C GLU A 124 7.00 -16.01 19.87
N LEU A 125 6.35 -15.38 20.86
CA LEU A 125 5.31 -16.03 21.67
C LEU A 125 4.13 -16.50 20.81
N VAL A 126 3.66 -15.67 19.87
CA VAL A 126 2.59 -16.03 18.92
C VAL A 126 3.02 -17.19 18.03
N LEU A 127 4.27 -17.20 17.56
CA LEU A 127 4.82 -18.29 16.75
C LEU A 127 4.95 -19.61 17.51
N ARG A 128 5.05 -19.57 18.84
CA ARG A 128 5.04 -20.76 19.71
C ARG A 128 3.64 -21.13 20.21
N GLY A 129 2.59 -20.58 19.61
CA GLY A 129 1.21 -20.88 19.98
C GLY A 129 0.79 -20.30 21.34
N GLY A 130 1.44 -19.23 21.80
CA GLY A 130 1.14 -18.58 23.07
C GLY A 130 1.82 -19.21 24.29
N SER A 131 2.80 -20.10 24.07
CA SER A 131 3.55 -20.75 25.14
C SER A 131 5.06 -20.52 24.99
N ASP A 132 5.73 -20.10 26.06
CA ASP A 132 7.19 -19.95 26.07
C ASP A 132 7.94 -21.27 25.79
N LYS A 133 7.29 -22.41 26.03
CA LYS A 133 7.85 -23.75 25.81
C LYS A 133 7.32 -24.43 24.55
N GLY A 134 6.43 -23.76 23.80
CA GLY A 134 5.90 -24.28 22.55
C GLY A 134 6.98 -24.38 21.49
N GLU A 135 6.85 -25.36 20.59
CA GLU A 135 7.66 -25.40 19.39
C GLU A 135 7.24 -24.28 18.44
N MET A 136 8.19 -23.75 17.68
CA MET A 136 7.90 -22.74 16.66
C MET A 136 7.07 -23.35 15.54
N HIS A 137 5.89 -22.80 15.28
CA HIS A 137 5.03 -23.19 14.16
C HIS A 137 5.67 -22.93 12.79
N ILE A 138 6.63 -21.99 12.73
CA ILE A 138 7.43 -21.69 11.55
C ILE A 138 8.90 -21.74 11.96
N SER A 139 9.67 -22.64 11.35
CA SER A 139 11.11 -22.79 11.59
C SER A 139 11.94 -21.75 10.85
N GLY A 140 13.15 -21.48 11.33
CA GLY A 140 14.11 -20.60 10.64
C GLY A 140 13.83 -19.11 10.79
N ILE A 141 13.03 -18.73 11.79
CA ILE A 141 12.79 -17.32 12.13
C ILE A 141 13.88 -16.81 13.07
N HIS A 142 14.44 -15.65 12.71
CA HIS A 142 15.45 -14.95 13.48
C HIS A 142 15.04 -13.50 13.72
N PHE A 143 15.00 -13.11 14.99
CA PHE A 143 14.67 -11.73 15.41
C PHE A 143 15.93 -10.89 15.62
N ARG A 144 15.86 -9.63 15.17
CA ARG A 144 16.92 -8.62 15.30
C ARG A 144 16.31 -7.24 15.54
N GLN A 145 17.02 -6.37 16.26
CA GLN A 145 16.59 -4.97 16.44
C GLN A 145 17.19 -4.00 15.42
N PHE A 146 18.19 -4.45 14.66
CA PHE A 146 18.94 -3.61 13.73
C PHE A 146 19.12 -4.30 12.40
N LEU A 147 19.14 -3.50 11.33
CA LEU A 147 19.43 -3.97 9.98
C LEU A 147 20.85 -4.56 9.88
N PRO A 148 21.04 -5.62 9.06
CA PRO A 148 22.38 -6.17 8.82
C PRO A 148 23.30 -5.13 8.16
N VAL A 149 24.44 -4.86 8.79
CA VAL A 149 25.41 -3.84 8.34
C VAL A 149 26.05 -4.20 7.00
N SER A 150 26.33 -5.49 6.76
CA SER A 150 27.02 -5.94 5.55
C SER A 150 26.17 -5.70 4.31
N PRO A 151 26.61 -4.90 3.32
CA PRO A 151 25.81 -4.65 2.10
C PRO A 151 25.75 -5.88 1.17
N LYS A 152 26.60 -6.89 1.39
CA LYS A 152 26.73 -8.06 0.48
C LYS A 152 25.60 -9.07 0.60
N VAL A 153 24.92 -9.11 1.75
CA VAL A 153 23.84 -10.08 1.98
C VAL A 153 22.55 -9.54 1.38
N GLN A 154 22.00 -10.26 0.40
CA GLN A 154 20.68 -10.04 -0.19
C GLN A 154 19.72 -11.15 0.22
N PHE A 155 18.43 -10.83 0.18
CA PHE A 155 17.31 -11.74 0.43
C PHE A 155 16.47 -11.85 -0.84
N ASP A 156 15.89 -13.02 -1.07
CA ASP A 156 15.02 -13.26 -2.23
C ASP A 156 13.77 -12.39 -2.16
N LEU A 157 13.23 -12.22 -0.96
CA LEU A 157 12.05 -11.40 -0.69
C LEU A 157 12.32 -10.44 0.48
N VAL A 158 12.18 -9.14 0.23
CA VAL A 158 12.23 -8.11 1.27
C VAL A 158 10.86 -7.48 1.41
N VAL A 159 10.37 -7.37 2.64
CA VAL A 159 9.06 -6.80 2.95
C VAL A 159 9.20 -5.70 3.99
N SER A 160 8.41 -4.64 3.84
CA SER A 160 8.16 -3.64 4.87
C SER A 160 6.66 -3.34 4.87
N ALA A 161 5.96 -3.69 5.95
CA ALA A 161 4.51 -3.58 6.04
C ALA A 161 4.10 -2.68 7.21
N TYR A 162 3.51 -1.53 6.88
CA TYR A 162 3.00 -0.51 7.81
C TYR A 162 4.08 0.18 8.66
N SER A 163 5.35 0.09 8.26
CA SER A 163 6.49 0.55 9.06
C SER A 163 7.15 1.83 8.53
N LEU A 164 6.97 2.19 7.24
CA LEU A 164 7.63 3.38 6.69
C LEU A 164 7.04 4.67 7.27
N ASN A 165 5.74 4.65 7.60
CA ASN A 165 5.08 5.78 8.26
C ASN A 165 5.53 5.99 9.72
N GLU A 166 6.18 5.00 10.33
CA GLU A 166 6.70 5.10 11.70
C GLU A 166 8.07 5.78 11.76
N LEU A 167 8.71 5.99 10.61
CA LEU A 167 10.01 6.63 10.52
C LEU A 167 9.88 8.16 10.68
N PRO A 168 10.82 8.79 11.42
CA PRO A 168 10.68 10.17 11.92
C PRO A 168 10.56 11.23 10.84
N ASN A 169 11.27 11.04 9.73
CA ASN A 169 11.39 12.06 8.70
C ASN A 169 11.74 11.42 7.35
N PHE A 170 11.68 12.25 6.30
CA PHE A 170 11.96 11.81 4.93
C PHE A 170 13.38 11.27 4.74
N ALA A 171 14.40 11.90 5.34
CA ALA A 171 15.80 11.49 5.15
C ALA A 171 16.07 10.08 5.70
N GLU A 172 15.54 9.76 6.89
CA GLU A 172 15.66 8.41 7.45
C GLU A 172 14.86 7.39 6.62
N ARG A 173 13.66 7.75 6.15
CA ARG A 173 12.90 6.88 5.23
C ARG A 173 13.66 6.59 3.96
N GLU A 174 14.23 7.61 3.33
CA GLU A 174 15.00 7.47 2.10
C GLU A 174 16.17 6.49 2.29
N LYS A 175 16.96 6.69 3.35
CA LYS A 175 18.07 5.81 3.70
C LYS A 175 17.63 4.36 3.96
N ILE A 176 16.50 4.18 4.65
CA ILE A 176 15.94 2.85 4.89
C ILE A 176 15.49 2.22 3.58
N ILE A 177 14.71 2.91 2.74
CA ILE A 177 14.23 2.39 1.45
C ILE A 177 15.40 1.99 0.54
N GLN A 178 16.44 2.83 0.44
CA GLN A 178 17.67 2.49 -0.28
C GLN A 178 18.34 1.24 0.29
N THR A 179 18.38 1.10 1.62
CA THR A 179 18.94 -0.07 2.27
C THR A 179 18.12 -1.32 2.00
N LEU A 180 16.78 -1.27 2.12
CA LEU A 180 15.90 -2.38 1.78
C LEU A 180 16.07 -2.81 0.32
N TRP A 181 16.19 -1.84 -0.60
CA TRP A 181 16.42 -2.14 -2.02
C TRP A 181 17.78 -2.80 -2.28
N ARG A 182 18.86 -2.36 -1.62
CA ARG A 182 20.18 -3.03 -1.69
C ARG A 182 20.12 -4.47 -1.19
N LYS A 183 19.30 -4.72 -0.16
CA LYS A 183 19.04 -6.06 0.40
C LYS A 183 18.14 -6.93 -0.46
N THR A 184 17.57 -6.41 -1.54
CA THR A 184 16.62 -7.15 -2.38
C THR A 184 17.32 -7.82 -3.55
N GLY A 185 17.35 -9.15 -3.53
CA GLY A 185 17.79 -10.00 -4.64
C GLY A 185 16.67 -10.35 -5.62
N GLY A 186 15.43 -10.49 -5.15
CA GLY A 186 14.24 -10.77 -5.97
C GLY A 186 13.22 -9.63 -5.95
N PHE A 187 12.35 -9.61 -4.93
CA PHE A 187 11.26 -8.63 -4.81
C PHE A 187 11.34 -7.80 -3.53
N LEU A 188 11.06 -6.50 -3.67
CA LEU A 188 10.82 -5.58 -2.56
C LEU A 188 9.33 -5.27 -2.49
N VAL A 189 8.67 -5.64 -1.40
CA VAL A 189 7.24 -5.44 -1.18
C VAL A 189 7.04 -4.42 -0.07
N LEU A 190 6.42 -3.30 -0.41
CA LEU A 190 6.05 -2.25 0.52
C LEU A 190 4.53 -2.23 0.67
N VAL A 191 4.02 -2.28 1.89
CA VAL A 191 2.59 -2.20 2.18
C VAL A 191 2.38 -1.08 3.19
N GLU A 192 1.43 -0.20 2.93
CA GLU A 192 1.12 0.94 3.79
C GLU A 192 -0.38 1.14 3.93
N ASN A 193 -0.76 1.99 4.89
CA ASN A 193 -2.16 2.35 5.09
C ASN A 193 -2.78 2.88 3.78
N GLY A 194 -4.03 2.51 3.51
CA GLY A 194 -4.77 2.96 2.32
C GLY A 194 -5.21 4.42 2.36
N THR A 195 -4.48 5.28 3.08
CA THR A 195 -4.72 6.73 3.22
C THR A 195 -3.96 7.51 2.15
N ARG A 196 -4.13 8.84 2.15
CA ARG A 196 -3.35 9.71 1.25
C ARG A 196 -1.87 9.69 1.62
N GLU A 197 -1.57 9.67 2.90
CA GLU A 197 -0.21 9.70 3.45
C GLU A 197 0.51 8.40 3.11
N GLY A 198 -0.13 7.24 3.36
CA GLY A 198 0.44 5.95 2.96
C GLY A 198 0.68 5.84 1.45
N TYR A 199 -0.24 6.36 0.63
CA TYR A 199 -0.02 6.45 -0.82
C TYR A 199 1.16 7.36 -1.18
N GLN A 200 1.29 8.53 -0.54
CA GLN A 200 2.40 9.46 -0.78
C GLN A 200 3.75 8.82 -0.42
N LEU A 201 3.82 8.12 0.71
CA LEU A 201 5.02 7.36 1.12
C LEU A 201 5.44 6.33 0.07
N LEU A 202 4.48 5.61 -0.52
CA LEU A 202 4.79 4.65 -1.59
C LEU A 202 5.21 5.33 -2.89
N MET A 203 4.72 6.53 -3.21
CA MET A 203 5.19 7.29 -4.37
C MET A 203 6.60 7.85 -4.14
N GLU A 204 6.93 8.28 -2.92
CA GLU A 204 8.30 8.63 -2.54
C GLU A 204 9.22 7.41 -2.71
N ALA A 205 8.81 6.24 -2.18
CA ALA A 205 9.57 5.01 -2.34
C ALA A 205 9.75 4.61 -3.81
N ARG A 206 8.72 4.81 -4.65
CA ARG A 206 8.79 4.63 -6.10
C ARG A 206 9.91 5.46 -6.72
N ASP A 207 9.92 6.75 -6.40
CA ASP A 207 10.92 7.66 -6.94
C ASP A 207 12.32 7.31 -6.44
N ILE A 208 12.47 7.00 -5.15
CA ILE A 208 13.75 6.59 -4.56
C ILE A 208 14.28 5.32 -5.22
N VAL A 209 13.44 4.31 -5.46
CA VAL A 209 13.89 3.03 -6.03
C VAL A 209 14.15 3.12 -7.55
N LEU A 210 13.32 3.85 -8.29
CA LEU A 210 13.44 3.93 -9.76
C LEU A 210 14.45 4.97 -10.23
N LYS A 211 14.55 6.11 -9.54
CA LYS A 211 15.43 7.23 -9.91
C LYS A 211 16.68 7.28 -9.04
N GLY A 212 16.65 6.69 -7.85
CA GLY A 212 17.79 6.68 -6.94
C GLY A 212 18.95 5.90 -7.54
N GLY A 213 20.09 6.57 -7.63
CA GLY A 213 21.38 5.91 -7.83
C GLY A 213 22.03 5.70 -6.47
N ASP A 214 22.43 4.47 -6.18
CA ASP A 214 23.44 4.27 -5.14
C ASP A 214 24.79 4.77 -5.65
N LYS A 215 25.59 5.33 -4.74
CA LYS A 215 27.00 5.65 -5.05
C LYS A 215 27.79 4.41 -5.44
N GLU A 216 27.43 3.25 -4.86
CA GLU A 216 28.01 1.95 -5.14
C GLU A 216 26.95 1.01 -5.69
N VAL A 217 27.11 0.59 -6.94
CA VAL A 217 26.16 -0.32 -7.60
C VAL A 217 26.46 -1.75 -7.16
N TRP A 218 25.63 -2.29 -6.28
CA TRP A 218 25.73 -3.66 -5.76
C TRP A 218 25.04 -4.69 -6.67
N ASP A 219 24.06 -4.26 -7.44
CA ASP A 219 23.33 -5.07 -8.41
C ASP A 219 23.04 -4.21 -9.64
N HIS A 220 23.51 -4.66 -10.81
CA HIS A 220 23.38 -3.96 -12.08
C HIS A 220 22.02 -4.13 -12.75
N ARG A 221 21.18 -5.06 -12.25
CA ARG A 221 19.84 -5.26 -12.78
C ARG A 221 18.99 -4.03 -12.47
N PRO A 222 18.29 -3.47 -13.48
CA PRO A 222 17.46 -2.28 -13.27
C PRO A 222 16.30 -2.59 -12.34
N ALA A 223 15.81 -1.56 -11.66
CA ALA A 223 14.59 -1.61 -10.88
C ALA A 223 13.38 -1.38 -11.81
N TYR A 224 12.28 -2.09 -11.58
CA TYR A 224 11.00 -1.74 -12.16
C TYR A 224 9.86 -2.00 -11.17
N VAL A 225 8.74 -1.30 -11.38
CA VAL A 225 7.50 -1.53 -10.64
C VAL A 225 6.82 -2.77 -11.20
N PHE A 226 6.80 -3.84 -10.42
CA PHE A 226 6.09 -5.07 -10.75
C PHE A 226 4.58 -4.93 -10.51
N ALA A 227 4.19 -4.28 -9.42
CA ALA A 227 2.80 -4.03 -9.05
C ALA A 227 2.71 -2.80 -8.13
N PRO A 228 1.54 -2.14 -7.98
CA PRO A 228 0.27 -2.39 -8.67
C PRO A 228 0.16 -1.71 -10.04
N CYS A 229 1.05 -0.75 -10.34
CA CYS A 229 1.01 0.00 -11.58
C CYS A 229 1.36 -0.92 -12.78
N PRO A 230 0.54 -0.96 -13.84
CA PRO A 230 0.86 -1.71 -15.06
C PRO A 230 1.84 -0.97 -15.99
N HIS A 231 2.44 0.13 -15.52
CA HIS A 231 3.30 1.03 -16.29
C HIS A 231 4.47 1.52 -15.44
N GLN A 232 5.57 1.91 -16.09
CA GLN A 232 6.75 2.50 -15.44
C GLN A 232 6.72 4.05 -15.44
N LEU A 233 5.73 4.66 -16.10
CA LEU A 233 5.52 6.11 -16.17
C LEU A 233 5.08 6.72 -14.83
N GLU A 234 5.13 8.05 -14.70
CA GLU A 234 4.59 8.77 -13.54
C GLU A 234 3.14 8.36 -13.25
N CYS A 235 2.78 8.26 -11.96
CA CYS A 235 1.44 7.83 -11.59
C CYS A 235 0.40 8.91 -11.96
N PRO A 236 -0.60 8.63 -12.82
CA PRO A 236 -1.58 9.64 -13.23
C PRO A 236 -2.48 10.12 -12.09
N LYS A 237 -2.52 9.40 -10.96
CA LYS A 237 -3.22 9.84 -9.75
C LYS A 237 -2.51 10.97 -8.99
N LEU A 238 -1.25 11.27 -9.32
CA LEU A 238 -0.50 12.42 -8.77
C LEU A 238 -0.84 13.73 -9.47
N ALA A 239 -1.23 13.69 -10.74
CA ALA A 239 -1.46 14.89 -11.56
C ALA A 239 -2.69 15.73 -11.17
N GLY A 240 -3.54 15.26 -10.25
CA GLY A 240 -4.73 15.98 -9.79
C GLY A 240 -4.43 17.03 -8.72
N ARG A 241 -5.24 18.10 -8.66
CA ARG A 241 -5.18 19.15 -7.62
C ARG A 241 -5.18 18.59 -6.18
N LEU A 242 -5.83 17.45 -5.98
CA LEU A 242 -5.88 16.70 -4.73
C LEU A 242 -5.57 15.23 -5.07
N PRO A 243 -4.34 14.74 -4.78
CA PRO A 243 -3.97 13.36 -5.09
C PRO A 243 -4.95 12.39 -4.43
N LEU A 244 -5.57 11.52 -5.26
CA LEU A 244 -6.43 10.45 -4.78
C LEU A 244 -5.55 9.21 -4.55
N PRO A 245 -5.59 8.58 -3.37
CA PRO A 245 -4.75 7.43 -3.10
C PRO A 245 -5.06 6.26 -4.03
N CYS A 246 -4.01 5.60 -4.52
CA CYS A 246 -4.13 4.28 -5.11
C CYS A 246 -4.08 3.22 -4.01
N ASN A 247 -5.26 2.91 -3.46
CA ASN A 247 -5.45 1.88 -2.44
C ASN A 247 -6.37 0.77 -2.95
N PHE A 248 -6.45 -0.29 -2.16
CA PHE A 248 -7.20 -1.51 -2.39
C PHE A 248 -7.87 -1.94 -1.09
N MET A 249 -8.76 -2.93 -1.20
CA MET A 249 -9.53 -3.46 -0.08
C MET A 249 -9.37 -4.97 -0.05
N GLN A 250 -9.02 -5.53 1.10
CA GLN A 250 -9.01 -6.98 1.31
C GLN A 250 -10.05 -7.36 2.36
N LYS A 251 -10.98 -8.23 1.99
CA LYS A 251 -11.93 -8.83 2.92
C LYS A 251 -11.22 -9.90 3.74
N TYR A 252 -11.43 -9.95 5.05
CA TYR A 252 -10.84 -10.96 5.93
C TYR A 252 -11.78 -11.32 7.09
N GLN A 253 -11.46 -12.43 7.76
CA GLN A 253 -12.11 -12.83 9.00
C GLN A 253 -11.22 -12.38 10.15
N PRO A 254 -11.68 -11.46 11.02
CA PRO A 254 -10.86 -10.97 12.11
C PRO A 254 -10.67 -12.02 13.22
N LEU A 255 -9.74 -11.76 14.12
CA LEU A 255 -9.56 -12.53 15.35
C LEU A 255 -10.86 -12.53 16.17
N ARG A 256 -11.14 -13.63 16.86
CA ARG A 256 -12.42 -13.87 17.55
C ARG A 256 -12.52 -13.13 18.90
N PHE A 257 -12.43 -11.81 18.86
CA PHE A 257 -12.74 -10.96 19.99
C PHE A 257 -14.22 -10.56 19.99
N SER A 258 -14.78 -10.31 21.17
CA SER A 258 -16.22 -10.01 21.33
C SER A 258 -16.67 -8.73 20.62
N TRP A 259 -15.76 -7.79 20.38
CA TRP A 259 -16.03 -6.54 19.66
C TRP A 259 -15.83 -6.64 18.14
N ASN A 260 -15.27 -7.75 17.64
CA ASN A 260 -14.98 -7.90 16.23
C ASN A 260 -16.23 -8.39 15.45
N PRO A 261 -16.51 -7.84 14.26
CA PRO A 261 -17.55 -8.36 13.37
C PRO A 261 -17.14 -9.73 12.82
N SER A 262 -18.09 -10.47 12.23
CA SER A 262 -17.78 -11.75 11.56
C SER A 262 -16.87 -11.61 10.35
N VAL A 263 -16.89 -10.43 9.72
CA VAL A 263 -16.11 -10.08 8.54
C VAL A 263 -15.65 -8.63 8.67
N ALA A 264 -14.39 -8.38 8.33
CA ALA A 264 -13.79 -7.06 8.28
C ALA A 264 -13.14 -6.80 6.91
N TRP A 265 -12.73 -5.54 6.71
CA TRP A 265 -12.07 -5.09 5.49
C TRP A 265 -10.83 -4.29 5.84
N GLU A 266 -9.70 -4.64 5.23
CA GLU A 266 -8.46 -3.89 5.38
C GLU A 266 -8.27 -3.02 4.15
N LYS A 267 -8.08 -1.71 4.37
CA LYS A 267 -7.81 -0.74 3.31
C LYS A 267 -6.33 -0.40 3.29
N PHE A 268 -5.64 -0.77 2.23
CA PHE A 268 -4.19 -0.68 2.14
C PHE A 268 -3.75 -0.18 0.77
N SER A 269 -2.55 0.38 0.71
CA SER A 269 -1.83 0.64 -0.53
C SER A 269 -0.59 -0.26 -0.53
N TYR A 270 -0.12 -0.68 -1.69
CA TYR A 270 1.11 -1.46 -1.77
C TYR A 270 1.91 -1.09 -3.01
N MET A 271 3.20 -1.46 -2.99
CA MET A 271 4.10 -1.36 -4.13
C MET A 271 5.07 -2.53 -4.11
N ILE A 272 5.26 -3.15 -5.27
CA ILE A 272 6.17 -4.26 -5.46
C ILE A 272 7.17 -3.85 -6.53
N PHE A 273 8.45 -3.88 -6.17
CA PHE A 273 9.56 -3.72 -7.09
C PHE A 273 10.22 -5.06 -7.35
N SER A 274 10.80 -5.19 -8.53
CA SER A 274 11.60 -6.35 -8.89
C SER A 274 12.88 -5.92 -9.59
N ARG A 275 13.88 -6.80 -9.56
CA ARG A 275 15.15 -6.67 -10.25
C ARG A 275 15.05 -7.30 -11.64
N GLY A 276 15.53 -6.60 -12.66
CA GLY A 276 15.67 -7.13 -14.01
C GLY A 276 14.80 -6.41 -15.05
N PRO A 277 14.75 -6.90 -16.29
CA PRO A 277 13.90 -6.32 -17.32
C PRO A 277 12.42 -6.54 -16.95
N VAL A 278 11.57 -5.61 -17.40
CA VAL A 278 10.12 -5.79 -17.33
C VAL A 278 9.75 -7.00 -18.21
N GLY A 279 9.10 -8.02 -17.64
CA GLY A 279 8.67 -9.18 -18.41
C GLY A 279 7.66 -8.82 -19.50
N ASP A 280 7.74 -9.47 -20.67
CA ASP A 280 6.95 -9.14 -21.87
C ASP A 280 5.41 -9.14 -21.66
N ASN A 281 4.93 -9.93 -20.69
CA ASN A 281 3.49 -10.06 -20.36
C ASN A 281 3.06 -9.26 -19.10
N ASP A 282 3.99 -8.62 -18.39
CA ASP A 282 3.67 -7.94 -17.13
C ASP A 282 2.93 -6.61 -17.34
N SER A 283 3.18 -5.93 -18.47
CA SER A 283 2.65 -4.57 -18.72
C SER A 283 1.34 -4.51 -19.52
N GLN A 284 0.70 -5.62 -19.87
CA GLN A 284 -0.41 -5.56 -20.84
C GLN A 284 -1.77 -5.24 -20.22
N TRP A 285 -2.08 -5.80 -19.05
CA TRP A 285 -3.44 -5.74 -18.52
C TRP A 285 -3.67 -4.56 -17.57
N PRO A 286 -4.72 -3.74 -17.81
CA PRO A 286 -5.07 -2.65 -16.92
C PRO A 286 -5.41 -3.12 -15.50
N ARG A 287 -5.17 -2.25 -14.53
CA ARG A 287 -5.47 -2.43 -13.11
C ARG A 287 -6.78 -1.75 -12.77
N VAL A 288 -7.73 -2.49 -12.20
CA VAL A 288 -8.92 -1.92 -11.59
C VAL A 288 -8.51 -1.14 -10.34
N ILE A 289 -8.80 0.16 -10.31
CA ILE A 289 -8.35 1.10 -9.27
C ILE A 289 -9.50 1.72 -8.47
N GLY A 290 -10.68 1.10 -8.54
CA GLY A 290 -11.85 1.47 -7.75
C GLY A 290 -12.90 0.36 -7.76
N PRO A 291 -14.01 0.53 -7.01
CA PRO A 291 -15.10 -0.44 -6.98
C PRO A 291 -15.66 -0.71 -8.38
N VAL A 292 -15.84 -2.01 -8.70
CA VAL A 292 -16.49 -2.46 -9.93
C VAL A 292 -18.00 -2.33 -9.78
N LEU A 293 -18.65 -1.57 -10.65
CA LEU A 293 -20.09 -1.33 -10.56
C LEU A 293 -20.84 -2.20 -11.57
N CYS A 294 -21.33 -3.34 -11.09
CA CYS A 294 -22.14 -4.27 -11.87
C CYS A 294 -23.58 -3.75 -12.03
N ARG A 295 -24.00 -3.54 -13.28
CA ARG A 295 -25.37 -3.16 -13.65
C ARG A 295 -26.00 -4.23 -14.57
N PRO A 296 -27.32 -4.18 -14.81
CA PRO A 296 -27.92 -5.00 -15.85
C PRO A 296 -27.26 -4.70 -17.21
N ARG A 297 -26.70 -5.74 -17.86
CA ARG A 297 -26.09 -5.72 -19.21
C ARG A 297 -24.80 -4.91 -19.39
N HIS A 298 -24.29 -4.24 -18.36
CA HIS A 298 -23.01 -3.52 -18.42
C HIS A 298 -22.29 -3.47 -17.07
N VAL A 299 -20.98 -3.23 -17.10
CA VAL A 299 -20.12 -3.09 -15.91
C VAL A 299 -19.25 -1.86 -16.07
N HIS A 300 -19.20 -0.99 -15.06
CA HIS A 300 -18.28 0.14 -15.05
C HIS A 300 -16.98 -0.24 -14.34
N CYS A 301 -15.86 -0.04 -15.03
CA CYS A 301 -14.53 -0.27 -14.48
C CYS A 301 -13.69 1.01 -14.60
N LYS A 302 -13.19 1.51 -13.46
CA LYS A 302 -12.15 2.55 -13.45
C LYS A 302 -10.80 1.88 -13.37
N MET A 303 -9.92 2.20 -14.32
CA MET A 303 -8.69 1.46 -14.54
C MET A 303 -7.48 2.38 -14.71
N CYS A 304 -6.32 1.91 -14.23
CA CYS A 304 -5.01 2.44 -14.59
C CYS A 304 -4.39 1.55 -15.65
N CYS A 305 -3.80 2.15 -16.68
CA CYS A 305 -3.46 1.47 -17.93
C CYS A 305 -1.96 1.57 -18.22
N SER A 306 -1.47 0.74 -19.14
CA SER A 306 -0.05 0.63 -19.45
C SER A 306 0.55 1.90 -20.08
N ASP A 307 -0.29 2.73 -20.68
CA ASP A 307 0.04 4.06 -21.20
C ASP A 307 0.14 5.15 -20.12
N GLY A 308 -0.01 4.79 -18.85
CA GLY A 308 0.04 5.73 -17.73
C GLY A 308 -1.20 6.62 -17.62
N LYS A 309 -2.34 6.24 -18.21
CA LYS A 309 -3.60 6.99 -18.10
C LYS A 309 -4.65 6.28 -17.27
N LEU A 310 -5.58 7.08 -16.75
CA LEU A 310 -6.78 6.59 -16.08
C LEU A 310 -7.94 6.50 -17.08
N HIS A 311 -8.53 5.32 -17.18
CA HIS A 311 -9.66 5.05 -18.06
C HIS A 311 -10.91 4.70 -17.24
N HIS A 312 -12.07 5.05 -17.78
CA HIS A 312 -13.36 4.58 -17.28
C HIS A 312 -14.11 3.92 -18.43
N ASP A 313 -14.13 2.59 -18.42
CA ASP A 313 -14.77 1.81 -19.47
C ASP A 313 -16.10 1.22 -19.00
N ILE A 314 -17.05 1.17 -19.92
CA ILE A 314 -18.35 0.53 -19.76
C ILE A 314 -18.32 -0.79 -20.55
N ILE A 315 -17.98 -1.86 -19.85
CA ILE A 315 -17.81 -3.19 -20.45
C ILE A 315 -19.20 -3.83 -20.64
N THR A 316 -19.45 -4.33 -21.86
CA THR A 316 -20.70 -5.00 -22.25
C THR A 316 -20.39 -6.24 -23.05
N ALA A 317 -21.23 -7.27 -22.92
CA ALA A 317 -21.08 -8.50 -23.69
C ALA A 317 -21.14 -8.27 -25.22
N LYS A 318 -21.92 -7.28 -25.66
CA LYS A 318 -22.10 -6.95 -27.09
C LYS A 318 -20.87 -6.27 -27.69
N ARG A 319 -20.30 -5.26 -27.00
CA ARG A 319 -19.16 -4.48 -27.52
C ARG A 319 -17.81 -5.16 -27.28
N HIS A 320 -17.67 -5.89 -26.18
CA HIS A 320 -16.37 -6.37 -25.70
C HIS A 320 -16.28 -7.90 -25.61
N GLY A 321 -17.32 -8.63 -26.04
CA GLY A 321 -17.40 -10.07 -25.94
C GLY A 321 -17.88 -10.57 -24.57
N LYS A 322 -18.40 -11.80 -24.56
CA LYS A 322 -18.98 -12.43 -23.36
C LYS A 322 -17.93 -12.71 -22.27
N ASP A 323 -16.72 -13.09 -22.68
CA ASP A 323 -15.66 -13.47 -21.74
C ASP A 323 -15.14 -12.27 -20.95
N LEU A 324 -14.75 -11.18 -21.62
CA LEU A 324 -14.31 -9.97 -20.91
C LEU A 324 -15.44 -9.38 -20.05
N TYR A 325 -16.69 -9.43 -20.52
CA TYR A 325 -17.84 -9.04 -19.70
C TYR A 325 -17.98 -9.90 -18.44
N ARG A 326 -17.82 -11.23 -18.53
CA ARG A 326 -17.84 -12.13 -17.39
C ARG A 326 -16.68 -11.87 -16.42
N CYS A 327 -15.47 -11.67 -16.94
CA CYS A 327 -14.31 -11.29 -16.13
C CYS A 327 -14.60 -9.99 -15.37
N ALA A 328 -15.04 -8.94 -16.08
CA ALA A 328 -15.38 -7.65 -15.48
C ALA A 328 -16.46 -7.74 -14.40
N ARG A 329 -17.46 -8.61 -14.55
CA ARG A 329 -18.50 -8.79 -13.51
C ARG A 329 -17.98 -9.43 -12.23
N ASN A 330 -16.93 -10.24 -12.33
CA ASN A 330 -16.37 -11.00 -11.22
C ASN A 330 -15.07 -10.37 -10.69
N SER A 331 -14.60 -9.29 -11.29
CA SER A 331 -13.42 -8.56 -10.83
C SER A 331 -13.72 -7.74 -9.59
N GLU A 332 -12.73 -7.66 -8.72
CA GLU A 332 -12.71 -6.83 -7.54
C GLU A 332 -11.74 -5.65 -7.70
N TRP A 333 -11.76 -4.77 -6.71
CA TRP A 333 -10.86 -3.63 -6.68
C TRP A 333 -9.41 -4.12 -6.50
N GLY A 334 -8.60 -3.91 -7.53
CA GLY A 334 -7.21 -4.30 -7.54
C GLY A 334 -6.91 -5.46 -8.47
N ASP A 335 -7.87 -5.93 -9.26
CA ASP A 335 -7.68 -7.00 -10.24
C ASP A 335 -7.11 -6.54 -11.58
N ARG A 336 -6.46 -7.46 -12.30
CA ARG A 336 -6.02 -7.29 -13.70
C ARG A 336 -7.18 -7.71 -14.58
N LEU A 337 -7.62 -6.81 -15.46
CA LEU A 337 -8.60 -7.16 -16.47
C LEU A 337 -7.88 -7.55 -17.76
N PRO A 338 -8.22 -8.69 -18.39
CA PRO A 338 -7.64 -9.10 -19.68
C PRO A 338 -8.26 -8.29 -20.82
N ALA A 339 -8.15 -6.97 -20.73
CA ALA A 339 -8.64 -6.02 -21.71
C ALA A 339 -7.44 -5.40 -22.42
N MET A 340 -7.36 -5.59 -23.74
CA MET A 340 -6.52 -4.74 -24.57
C MET A 340 -7.29 -3.44 -24.77
N ILE A 341 -6.80 -2.34 -24.21
CA ILE A 341 -7.41 -1.04 -24.46
C ILE A 341 -7.07 -0.70 -25.91
N SER A 342 -8.04 -0.90 -26.80
CA SER A 342 -7.94 -0.41 -28.17
C SER A 342 -7.88 1.11 -28.09
N SER A 343 -6.69 1.67 -28.31
CA SER A 343 -6.57 3.05 -28.74
C SER A 343 -7.51 3.25 -29.93
N SER A 344 -8.43 4.20 -29.80
CA SER A 344 -9.51 4.56 -30.74
C SER A 344 -10.78 3.70 -30.69
N CYS A 345 -11.85 4.31 -30.16
CA CYS A 345 -13.15 4.21 -30.77
C CYS A 345 -13.30 5.50 -31.59
N PRO A 346 -13.46 5.47 -32.92
CA PRO A 346 -13.70 6.69 -33.67
C PRO A 346 -14.99 7.33 -33.16
N ASP A 347 -14.95 8.64 -32.91
CA ASP A 347 -16.12 9.44 -32.63
C ASP A 347 -17.16 9.16 -33.71
N LYS A 348 -18.30 8.61 -33.32
CA LYS A 348 -19.48 8.55 -34.18
C LYS A 348 -20.12 9.93 -34.21
N THR A 349 -19.44 10.88 -34.85
CA THR A 349 -20.01 12.15 -35.29
C THR A 349 -19.48 12.44 -36.68
N GLN A 350 -19.94 11.65 -37.65
CA GLN A 350 -19.95 11.98 -39.09
C GLN A 350 -20.88 10.98 -39.80
N PHE A 351 -22.17 11.15 -39.55
CA PHE A 351 -23.22 10.82 -40.50
C PHE A 351 -24.17 12.00 -40.45
N ASP A 352 -24.12 12.81 -41.50
CA ASP A 352 -25.21 13.59 -42.10
C ASP A 352 -24.59 14.76 -42.86
N GLU A 353 -24.16 14.49 -44.09
CA GLU A 353 -24.12 15.43 -45.22
C GLU A 353 -23.51 14.71 -46.43
N LYS A 354 -24.35 13.92 -47.13
CA LYS A 354 -24.27 13.66 -48.57
C LYS A 354 -25.42 12.75 -48.98
N GLU A 355 -26.60 13.34 -49.12
CA GLU A 355 -27.64 12.85 -50.02
C GLU A 355 -28.59 14.00 -50.36
N SER A 356 -28.13 14.90 -51.24
CA SER A 356 -29.00 15.81 -52.01
C SER A 356 -28.25 16.30 -53.25
N SER A 357 -28.13 15.43 -54.25
CA SER A 357 -27.86 15.82 -55.64
C SER A 357 -28.36 14.71 -56.55
N SER A 358 -29.67 14.68 -56.78
CA SER A 358 -30.33 14.07 -57.94
C SER A 358 -31.66 14.77 -58.13
#